data_AF-A0A947BXS6-F1
#
_entry.id   AF-A0A947BXS6-F1
#
_cell.length_a   1.000
_cell.length_b   1.000
_cell.length_c   1.000
_cell.angle_alpha   90.00
_cell.angle_beta   90.00
_cell.angle_gamma   90.00
#
_symmetry.space_group_name_H-M   'P 1'
#
loop_
_entity.id
_entity.type
_entity.pdbx_description
1 polymer ?
#
loop_
_entity_poly.entity_id
_entity_poly.type
_entity_poly.pdbx_seq_one_letter_code
_entity_poly.pdbx_strand_id
1 'polypeptide(L)'
;MMKLDLHCHTTSSDGALTPNDIVQRARERGIDVLSITDHDTIDAYGQLDMQQLGGLRLVPGVELSTRWRGHTIHIVGLDIDLASDSLADAVSLQQRARAERAVEIGRRLERAGIADALDGARDLAGTSAIGRPHFARFLVESGRVKSITVAFKKYLGPGKAGDVKHFWPPLEIVTGWITAADGIAVLAHPGKY
;
A
#
# COMPACT_ATOMS: atom_id res chain seq x y z
N MET A 1 4.88 -22.20 -19.98
CA MET A 1 3.68 -21.69 -19.31
C MET A 1 3.99 -20.28 -18.85
N MET A 2 3.13 -19.31 -19.15
CA MET A 2 3.33 -17.91 -18.77
C MET A 2 3.23 -17.76 -17.25
N LYS A 3 4.18 -17.07 -16.62
CA LYS A 3 4.22 -16.79 -15.18
C LYS A 3 3.85 -15.33 -14.92
N LEU A 4 2.87 -15.13 -14.05
CA LEU A 4 2.34 -13.81 -13.73
C LEU A 4 2.47 -13.54 -12.23
N ASP A 5 2.84 -12.32 -11.89
CA ASP A 5 2.71 -11.76 -10.54
C ASP A 5 1.99 -10.41 -10.64
N LEU A 6 0.72 -10.38 -10.26
CA LEU A 6 -0.16 -9.22 -10.46
C LEU A 6 -0.40 -8.44 -9.16
N HIS A 7 0.37 -8.71 -8.10
CA HIS A 7 0.23 -8.00 -6.83
C HIS A 7 1.56 -7.99 -6.07
N CYS A 8 2.33 -6.91 -6.24
CA CYS A 8 3.55 -6.67 -5.47
C CYS A 8 3.73 -5.20 -5.13
N HIS A 9 4.45 -4.91 -4.04
CA HIS A 9 4.68 -3.56 -3.53
C HIS A 9 6.16 -3.20 -3.57
N THR A 10 6.44 -1.92 -3.73
CA THR A 10 7.78 -1.33 -3.76
C THR A 10 7.99 -0.43 -2.54
N THR A 11 9.17 0.16 -2.45
CA THR A 11 9.47 1.23 -1.47
C THR A 11 8.62 2.49 -1.64
N SER A 12 7.86 2.65 -2.73
CA SER A 12 6.89 3.75 -2.86
C SER A 12 5.73 3.64 -1.87
N SER A 13 5.47 2.45 -1.32
CA SER A 13 4.52 2.26 -0.24
C SER A 13 5.12 1.53 0.97
N ASP A 14 4.84 0.23 1.15
CA ASP A 14 5.30 -0.57 2.28
C ASP A 14 6.20 -1.77 1.91
N GLY A 15 6.58 -1.86 0.64
CA GLY A 15 7.54 -2.85 0.14
C GLY A 15 8.98 -2.58 0.59
N ALA A 16 9.83 -3.60 0.41
CA ALA A 16 11.23 -3.56 0.86
C ALA A 16 12.23 -3.30 -0.27
N LEU A 17 11.80 -3.36 -1.53
CA LEU A 17 12.64 -3.25 -2.71
C LEU A 17 12.19 -2.05 -3.55
N THR A 18 13.14 -1.37 -4.19
CA THR A 18 12.82 -0.27 -5.10
C THR A 18 12.04 -0.79 -6.32
N PRO A 19 11.34 0.08 -7.07
CA PRO A 19 10.65 -0.33 -8.31
C PRO A 19 11.57 -1.08 -9.29
N ASN A 20 12.82 -0.63 -9.45
CA ASN A 20 13.80 -1.29 -10.33
C ASN A 20 14.30 -2.63 -9.75
N ASP A 21 14.54 -2.72 -8.45
CA ASP A 21 14.91 -3.99 -7.81
C ASP A 21 13.80 -5.04 -7.91
N ILE A 22 12.52 -4.62 -7.85
CA ILE A 22 11.36 -5.50 -8.07
C ILE A 22 11.35 -6.03 -9.51
N VAL A 23 11.58 -5.17 -10.50
CA VAL A 23 11.70 -5.58 -11.92
C VAL A 23 12.84 -6.57 -12.10
N GLN A 24 14.03 -6.28 -11.56
CA GLN A 24 15.17 -7.19 -11.63
C GLN A 24 14.84 -8.55 -10.99
N ARG A 25 14.27 -8.54 -9.79
CA ARG A 25 13.89 -9.77 -9.08
C ARG A 25 12.85 -10.58 -9.83
N ALA A 26 11.86 -9.93 -10.45
CA ALA A 26 10.85 -10.60 -11.27
C ALA A 26 11.50 -11.33 -12.45
N ARG A 27 12.45 -10.68 -13.14
CA ARG A 27 13.21 -11.28 -14.25
C ARG A 27 14.06 -12.47 -13.80
N GLU A 28 14.78 -12.34 -12.68
CA GLU A 28 15.58 -13.44 -12.10
C GLU A 28 14.72 -14.66 -11.74
N ARG A 29 13.44 -14.46 -11.42
CA ARG A 29 12.47 -15.53 -11.14
C ARG A 29 11.75 -16.04 -12.38
N GLY A 30 12.02 -15.46 -13.55
CA GLY A 30 11.39 -15.79 -14.81
C GLY A 30 9.90 -15.47 -14.82
N ILE A 31 9.49 -14.36 -14.18
CA ILE A 31 8.14 -13.80 -14.33
C ILE A 31 8.04 -13.15 -15.72
N ASP A 32 6.94 -13.42 -16.42
CA ASP A 32 6.66 -12.88 -17.76
C ASP A 32 5.81 -11.60 -17.69
N VAL A 33 4.88 -11.53 -16.73
CA VAL A 33 3.99 -10.39 -16.53
C VAL A 33 4.01 -9.96 -15.06
N LEU A 34 4.28 -8.68 -14.82
CA LEU A 34 4.33 -8.08 -13.49
C LEU A 34 3.32 -6.93 -13.38
N SER A 35 2.62 -6.81 -12.26
CA SER A 35 1.95 -5.58 -11.86
C SER A 35 2.52 -5.09 -10.53
N ILE A 36 2.96 -3.83 -10.52
CA ILE A 36 3.23 -3.11 -9.28
C ILE A 36 1.89 -2.56 -8.81
N THR A 37 1.52 -2.82 -7.56
CA THR A 37 0.22 -2.43 -7.01
C THR A 37 0.45 -1.76 -5.66
N ASP A 38 1.29 -0.73 -5.66
CA ASP A 38 1.61 0.00 -4.46
C ASP A 38 0.36 0.56 -3.80
N HIS A 39 0.45 0.65 -2.48
CA HIS A 39 -0.65 1.01 -1.61
C HIS A 39 -0.99 2.51 -1.75
N ASP A 40 -2.13 2.80 -2.38
CA ASP A 40 -2.68 4.16 -2.57
C ASP A 40 -1.75 5.16 -3.28
N THR A 41 -0.80 4.67 -4.07
CA THR A 41 0.10 5.51 -4.87
C THR A 41 0.53 4.80 -6.14
N ILE A 42 0.86 5.59 -7.16
CA ILE A 42 1.46 5.15 -8.42
C ILE A 42 2.89 5.68 -8.60
N ASP A 43 3.51 6.25 -7.56
CA ASP A 43 4.82 6.92 -7.63
C ASP A 43 5.94 6.00 -8.12
N ALA A 44 5.79 4.68 -7.97
CA ALA A 44 6.73 3.69 -8.47
C ALA A 44 6.92 3.80 -9.99
N TYR A 45 5.86 4.10 -10.75
CA TYR A 45 5.92 4.15 -12.21
C TYR A 45 6.82 5.29 -12.73
N GLY A 46 6.90 6.40 -12.00
CA GLY A 46 7.81 7.50 -12.32
C GLY A 46 9.29 7.22 -11.99
N GLN A 47 9.58 6.16 -11.23
CA GLN A 47 10.93 5.76 -10.80
C GLN A 47 11.50 4.59 -11.62
N LEU A 48 10.68 3.98 -12.48
CA LEU A 48 11.08 2.84 -13.28
C LEU A 48 12.01 3.25 -14.42
N ASP A 49 13.10 2.52 -14.55
CA ASP A 49 13.91 2.52 -15.75
C ASP A 49 13.31 1.52 -16.75
N MET A 50 12.57 2.05 -17.73
CA MET A 50 11.90 1.23 -18.75
C MET A 50 12.89 0.37 -19.57
N GLN A 51 14.17 0.73 -19.62
CA GLN A 51 15.19 -0.08 -20.30
C GLN A 51 15.50 -1.39 -19.54
N GLN A 52 15.21 -1.45 -18.24
CA GLN A 52 15.47 -2.61 -17.39
C GLN A 52 14.38 -3.69 -17.44
N LEU A 53 13.20 -3.37 -17.98
CA LEU A 53 12.10 -4.34 -18.15
C LEU A 53 12.54 -5.54 -19.01
N GLY A 54 13.30 -5.29 -20.07
CA GLY A 54 13.62 -6.33 -21.05
C GLY A 54 12.34 -6.97 -21.60
N GLY A 55 12.29 -8.30 -21.65
CA GLY A 55 11.09 -9.04 -22.07
C GLY A 55 9.97 -9.11 -21.03
N LEU A 56 10.13 -8.53 -19.84
CA LEU A 56 9.09 -8.48 -18.82
C LEU A 56 7.99 -7.50 -19.24
N ARG A 57 6.74 -7.99 -19.33
CA ARG A 57 5.59 -7.12 -19.54
C ARG A 57 5.15 -6.53 -18.20
N LEU A 58 5.17 -5.21 -18.10
CA LEU A 58 4.58 -4.49 -16.98
C LEU A 58 3.11 -4.16 -17.28
N VAL A 59 2.22 -4.51 -16.36
CA VAL A 59 0.82 -4.07 -16.34
C VAL A 59 0.71 -2.97 -15.28
N PRO A 60 0.22 -1.77 -15.61
CA PRO A 60 -0.05 -0.73 -14.63
C PRO A 60 -1.09 -1.19 -13.61
N GLY A 61 -0.88 -0.87 -12.34
CA GLY A 61 -1.80 -1.22 -11.27
C GLY A 61 -1.57 -0.41 -10.00
N VAL A 62 -2.49 -0.56 -9.06
CA VAL A 62 -2.51 0.15 -7.78
C VAL A 62 -3.35 -0.66 -6.79
N GLU A 63 -3.01 -0.67 -5.51
CA GLU A 63 -3.88 -1.23 -4.46
C GLU A 63 -4.50 -0.10 -3.63
N LEU A 64 -5.78 0.17 -3.87
CA LEU A 64 -6.53 1.23 -3.21
C LEU A 64 -7.21 0.74 -1.93
N SER A 65 -6.99 1.47 -0.83
CA SER A 65 -7.65 1.22 0.44
C SER A 65 -9.11 1.67 0.40
N THR A 66 -10.02 0.87 0.91
CA THR A 66 -11.43 1.24 0.98
C THR A 66 -12.09 0.74 2.25
N ARG A 67 -13.26 1.32 2.55
CA ARG A 67 -14.13 0.86 3.63
C ARG A 67 -15.41 0.26 3.06
N TRP A 68 -15.71 -0.95 3.49
CA TRP A 68 -16.96 -1.63 3.16
C TRP A 68 -17.56 -2.29 4.40
N ARG A 69 -18.83 -1.99 4.71
CA ARG A 69 -19.57 -2.55 5.86
C ARG A 69 -18.82 -2.49 7.21
N GLY A 70 -18.01 -1.45 7.44
CA GLY A 70 -17.25 -1.30 8.68
C GLY A 70 -15.92 -2.09 8.73
N HIS A 71 -15.50 -2.65 7.60
CA HIS A 71 -14.21 -3.29 7.39
C HIS A 71 -13.34 -2.43 6.47
N THR A 72 -12.04 -2.43 6.73
CA THR A 72 -11.05 -1.95 5.76
C THR A 72 -10.71 -3.11 4.85
N ILE A 73 -11.01 -2.96 3.56
CA ILE A 73 -10.63 -3.90 2.50
C ILE A 73 -9.79 -3.16 1.46
N HIS A 74 -9.20 -3.89 0.52
CA HIS A 74 -8.37 -3.31 -0.53
C HIS A 74 -8.84 -3.80 -1.89
N ILE A 75 -8.79 -2.91 -2.86
CA ILE A 75 -9.13 -3.19 -4.25
C ILE A 75 -7.89 -2.94 -5.09
N VAL A 76 -7.44 -3.98 -5.79
CA VAL A 76 -6.40 -3.83 -6.81
C VAL A 76 -7.07 -3.31 -8.09
N GLY A 77 -6.54 -2.23 -8.64
CA GLY A 77 -6.77 -1.83 -10.02
C GLY A 77 -5.66 -2.41 -10.90
N LEU A 78 -6.02 -3.06 -12.00
CA LEU A 78 -5.09 -3.55 -13.02
C LEU A 78 -5.41 -2.93 -14.37
N ASP A 79 -4.39 -2.78 -15.22
CA ASP A 79 -4.50 -2.20 -16.56
C ASP A 79 -5.06 -0.78 -16.54
N ILE A 80 -4.69 -0.01 -15.52
CA ILE A 80 -5.12 1.37 -15.33
C ILE A 80 -4.36 2.33 -16.27
N ASP A 81 -5.07 3.32 -16.81
CA ASP A 81 -4.45 4.45 -17.47
C ASP A 81 -3.78 5.38 -16.44
N LEU A 82 -2.45 5.38 -16.42
CA LEU A 82 -1.63 6.21 -15.54
C LEU A 82 -1.80 7.72 -15.80
N ALA A 83 -2.33 8.11 -16.96
CA ALA A 83 -2.61 9.50 -17.32
C ALA A 83 -4.05 9.93 -16.98
N SER A 84 -4.89 9.05 -16.42
CA SER A 84 -6.28 9.37 -16.09
C SER A 84 -6.37 10.41 -14.98
N ASP A 85 -7.14 11.48 -15.22
CA ASP A 85 -7.47 12.48 -14.20
C ASP A 85 -8.19 11.84 -12.99
N SER A 86 -9.04 10.83 -13.24
CA SER A 86 -9.73 10.10 -12.17
C SER A 86 -8.75 9.34 -11.28
N LEU A 87 -7.67 8.79 -11.84
CA LEU A 87 -6.63 8.12 -11.08
C LEU A 87 -5.80 9.12 -10.27
N ALA A 88 -5.46 10.27 -10.87
CA ALA A 88 -4.74 11.34 -10.17
C ALA A 88 -5.53 11.85 -8.95
N ASP A 89 -6.84 12.07 -9.12
CA ASP A 89 -7.75 12.45 -8.03
C ASP A 89 -7.82 11.37 -6.94
N ALA A 90 -7.91 10.10 -7.33
CA ALA A 90 -7.93 8.97 -6.42
C ALA A 90 -6.66 8.92 -5.55
N VAL A 91 -5.48 8.98 -6.17
CA VAL A 91 -4.19 8.97 -5.47
C VAL A 91 -4.07 10.16 -4.52
N SER A 92 -4.43 11.36 -4.97
CA SER A 92 -4.41 12.58 -4.14
C SER A 92 -5.32 12.48 -2.91
N LEU A 93 -6.54 11.95 -3.07
CA LEU A 93 -7.47 11.73 -1.96
C LEU A 93 -6.95 10.67 -1.00
N GLN A 94 -6.39 9.57 -1.52
CA GLN A 94 -5.92 8.48 -0.67
C GLN A 94 -4.65 8.84 0.10
N GLN A 95 -3.72 9.59 -0.50
CA GLN A 95 -2.54 10.10 0.20
C GLN A 95 -2.94 11.02 1.37
N ARG A 96 -3.94 11.89 1.17
CA ARG A 96 -4.51 12.70 2.27
C ARG A 96 -5.14 11.82 3.36
N ALA A 97 -5.98 10.86 2.97
CA ALA A 97 -6.58 9.92 3.91
C ALA A 97 -5.52 9.14 4.71
N ARG A 98 -4.40 8.76 4.08
CA ARG A 98 -3.24 8.13 4.75
C ARG A 98 -2.60 9.03 5.79
N ALA A 99 -2.34 10.29 5.45
CA ALA A 99 -1.74 11.24 6.37
C ALA A 99 -2.62 11.47 7.60
N GLU A 100 -3.92 11.72 7.40
CA GLU A 100 -4.90 11.90 8.48
C GLU A 100 -5.00 10.64 9.35
N ARG A 101 -5.06 9.47 8.70
CA ARG A 101 -5.11 8.18 9.38
C ARG A 101 -3.85 7.89 10.19
N ALA A 102 -2.67 8.23 9.69
CA ALA A 102 -1.41 8.05 10.42
C ALA A 102 -1.40 8.89 11.70
N VAL A 103 -1.84 10.15 11.63
CA VAL A 103 -1.97 11.02 12.81
C VAL A 103 -2.87 10.37 13.87
N GLU A 104 -4.03 9.86 13.46
CA GLU A 104 -4.96 9.19 14.38
C GLU A 104 -4.37 7.90 14.98
N ILE A 105 -3.63 7.10 14.18
CA ILE A 105 -2.92 5.91 14.71
C ILE A 105 -1.92 6.33 15.77
N GLY A 106 -1.09 7.34 15.49
CA GLY A 106 -0.11 7.87 16.44
C GLY A 106 -0.75 8.27 17.76
N ARG A 107 -1.81 9.08 17.69
CA ARG A 107 -2.58 9.54 18.86
C ARG A 107 -3.16 8.39 19.69
N ARG A 108 -3.65 7.32 19.04
CA ARG A 108 -4.19 6.14 19.73
C ARG A 108 -3.09 5.30 20.37
N LEU A 109 -1.95 5.16 19.72
CA LEU A 109 -0.79 4.45 20.25
C LEU A 109 -0.18 5.21 21.44
N GLU A 110 -0.12 6.53 21.39
CA GLU A 110 0.32 7.37 22.51
C GLU A 110 -0.56 7.16 23.74
N ARG A 111 -1.90 7.17 23.57
CA ARG A 111 -2.85 6.82 24.64
C ARG A 111 -2.68 5.39 25.18
N ALA A 112 -2.11 4.49 24.39
CA ALA A 112 -1.78 3.13 24.79
C ALA A 112 -0.36 3.01 25.39
N GLY A 113 0.31 4.13 25.69
CA GLY A 113 1.64 4.17 26.30
C GLY A 113 2.80 4.06 25.31
N ILE A 114 2.55 4.24 24.01
CA ILE A 114 3.58 4.20 22.96
C ILE A 114 3.84 5.63 22.47
N ALA A 115 4.76 6.33 23.13
CA ALA A 115 5.20 7.65 22.70
C ALA A 115 5.91 7.63 21.34
N ASP A 116 5.88 8.77 20.64
CA ASP A 116 6.61 9.05 19.39
C ASP A 116 6.25 8.13 18.21
N ALA A 117 5.12 7.44 18.29
CA ALA A 117 4.72 6.44 17.30
C ALA A 117 4.54 7.02 15.89
N LEU A 118 4.00 8.23 15.80
CA LEU A 118 3.80 8.90 14.51
C LEU A 118 5.12 9.30 13.89
N ASP A 119 5.99 9.97 14.65
CA ASP A 119 7.23 10.51 14.13
C ASP A 119 8.20 9.39 13.76
N GLY A 120 8.34 8.37 14.61
CA GLY A 120 9.13 7.19 14.26
C GLY A 120 8.58 6.42 13.05
N ALA A 121 7.26 6.41 12.83
CA ALA A 121 6.70 5.83 11.61
C ALA A 121 6.94 6.71 10.37
N ARG A 122 6.98 8.04 10.52
CA ARG A 122 7.32 8.98 9.42
C ARG A 122 8.77 8.84 9.01
N ASP A 123 9.69 8.78 9.97
CA ASP A 123 11.13 8.62 9.70
C ASP A 123 11.39 7.34 8.89
N LEU A 124 10.67 6.26 9.22
CA LEU A 124 10.78 4.97 8.51
C LEU A 124 10.02 4.90 7.18
N ALA A 125 9.08 5.82 6.94
CA ALA A 125 8.43 5.97 5.64
C ALA A 125 9.29 6.84 4.71
N GLY A 126 9.97 7.86 5.25
CA GLY A 126 10.70 8.84 4.46
C GLY A 126 9.76 9.52 3.48
N THR A 127 9.98 9.29 2.18
CA THR A 127 9.12 9.83 1.10
C THR A 127 8.01 8.87 0.68
N SER A 128 7.91 7.67 1.26
CA SER A 128 6.90 6.68 0.90
C SER A 128 5.52 6.95 1.52
N ALA A 129 4.49 6.29 0.99
CA ALA A 129 3.16 6.32 1.59
C ALA A 129 3.13 5.65 2.97
N ILE A 130 3.05 6.48 4.03
CA ILE A 130 2.96 6.01 5.42
C ILE A 130 1.77 5.05 5.64
N GLY A 131 1.96 4.08 6.54
CA GLY A 131 0.98 3.04 6.83
C GLY A 131 1.35 2.22 8.06
N ARG A 132 0.46 1.31 8.49
CA ARG A 132 0.67 0.46 9.69
C ARG A 132 1.99 -0.32 9.68
N PRO A 133 2.51 -0.82 8.54
CA PRO A 133 3.82 -1.49 8.52
C PRO A 133 4.96 -0.59 9.03
N HIS A 134 4.92 0.72 8.77
CA HIS A 134 5.89 1.69 9.28
C HIS A 134 5.84 1.80 10.81
N PHE A 135 4.63 1.89 11.39
CA PHE A 135 4.44 1.81 12.85
C PHE A 135 4.92 0.47 13.42
N ALA A 136 4.71 -0.62 12.70
CA ALA A 136 5.17 -1.95 13.13
C ALA A 136 6.70 -2.01 13.17
N ARG A 137 7.38 -1.48 12.15
CA ARG A 137 8.85 -1.37 12.11
C ARG A 137 9.36 -0.52 13.26
N PHE A 138 8.77 0.65 13.49
CA PHE A 138 9.12 1.51 14.63
C PHE A 138 8.99 0.78 15.98
N LEU A 139 7.89 0.06 16.20
CA LEU A 139 7.68 -0.71 17.43
C LEU A 139 8.75 -1.80 17.65
N VAL A 140 9.27 -2.38 16.57
CA VAL A 140 10.36 -3.37 16.63
C VAL A 140 11.70 -2.69 16.89
N GLU A 141 12.04 -1.67 16.11
CA GLU A 141 13.33 -0.98 16.20
C GLU A 141 13.51 -0.23 17.53
N SER A 142 12.42 0.29 18.10
CA SER A 142 12.41 0.87 19.44
C SER A 142 12.41 -0.16 20.59
N GLY A 143 12.51 -1.46 20.29
CA GLY A 143 12.57 -2.53 21.29
C GLY A 143 11.25 -2.82 22.02
N ARG A 144 10.13 -2.18 21.63
CA ARG A 144 8.83 -2.32 22.30
C ARG A 144 8.14 -3.64 22.01
N VAL A 145 8.43 -4.26 20.87
CA VAL A 145 7.99 -5.61 20.50
C VAL A 145 9.11 -6.38 19.77
N LYS A 146 9.03 -7.71 19.78
CA LYS A 146 10.08 -8.58 19.23
C LYS A 146 9.99 -8.81 17.71
N SER A 147 8.84 -8.52 17.10
CA SER A 147 8.65 -8.72 15.66
C SER A 147 7.42 -7.97 15.13
N ILE A 148 7.35 -7.79 13.81
CA ILE A 148 6.21 -7.20 13.10
C ILE A 148 4.91 -7.95 13.43
N THR A 149 4.95 -9.28 13.44
CA THR A 149 3.78 -10.11 13.81
C THR A 149 3.28 -9.78 15.21
N VAL A 150 4.19 -9.58 16.18
CA VAL A 150 3.81 -9.18 17.54
C VAL A 150 3.25 -7.74 17.56
N ALA A 151 3.79 -6.83 16.75
CA ALA A 151 3.28 -5.46 16.60
C ALA A 151 1.81 -5.46 16.15
N PHE A 152 1.48 -6.22 15.10
CA PHE A 152 0.11 -6.36 14.61
C PHE A 152 -0.79 -7.05 15.63
N LYS A 153 -0.33 -8.14 16.26
CA LYS A 153 -1.12 -8.84 17.28
C LYS A 153 -1.48 -7.95 18.49
N LYS A 154 -0.55 -7.11 18.94
CA LYS A 154 -0.76 -6.28 20.14
C LYS A 154 -1.44 -4.95 19.84
N TYR A 155 -1.04 -4.27 18.76
CA TYR A 155 -1.35 -2.85 18.59
C TYR A 155 -1.99 -2.48 17.26
N LEU A 156 -1.67 -3.14 16.14
CA LEU A 156 -2.01 -2.61 14.80
C LEU A 156 -3.04 -3.45 14.01
N GLY A 157 -3.33 -4.68 14.47
CA GLY A 157 -4.28 -5.60 13.85
C GLY A 157 -5.75 -5.26 14.17
N PRO A 158 -6.71 -6.01 13.62
CA PRO A 158 -8.13 -5.74 13.78
C PRO A 158 -8.55 -5.59 15.24
N GLY A 159 -9.30 -4.51 15.54
CA GLY A 159 -9.79 -4.20 16.88
C GLY A 159 -8.73 -3.71 17.88
N LYS A 160 -7.49 -3.45 17.45
CA LYS A 160 -6.41 -2.91 18.29
C LYS A 160 -6.31 -1.38 18.16
N ALA A 161 -5.45 -0.78 18.98
CA ALA A 161 -5.30 0.68 19.06
C ALA A 161 -5.04 1.36 17.70
N GLY A 162 -4.18 0.76 16.86
CA GLY A 162 -3.86 1.25 15.52
C GLY A 162 -4.85 0.82 14.43
N ASP A 163 -5.94 0.13 14.76
CA ASP A 163 -7.01 -0.19 13.81
C ASP A 163 -7.94 1.01 13.61
N VAL A 164 -7.46 1.96 12.82
CA VAL A 164 -8.22 3.13 12.39
C VAL A 164 -8.92 2.80 11.08
N LYS A 165 -10.26 2.79 11.09
CA LYS A 165 -11.10 2.37 9.96
C LYS A 165 -11.75 3.52 9.18
N HIS A 166 -11.70 4.74 9.72
CA HIS A 166 -12.23 5.93 9.06
C HIS A 166 -11.18 6.55 8.11
N PHE A 167 -11.55 7.63 7.42
CA PHE A 167 -10.83 8.30 6.31
C PHE A 167 -10.91 7.61 4.95
N TRP A 168 -10.97 6.28 4.91
CA TRP A 168 -11.05 5.58 3.63
C TRP A 168 -12.36 5.86 2.88
N PRO A 169 -12.28 6.13 1.56
CA PRO A 169 -13.45 6.26 0.71
C PRO A 169 -14.25 4.95 0.66
N PRO A 170 -15.57 5.01 0.41
CA PRO A 170 -16.41 3.83 0.29
C PRO A 170 -16.08 3.02 -0.98
N LEU A 171 -16.45 1.74 -0.98
CA LEU A 171 -16.08 0.79 -2.04
C LEU A 171 -16.48 1.28 -3.43
N GLU A 172 -17.70 1.82 -3.55
CA GLU A 172 -18.28 2.23 -4.83
C GLU A 172 -17.48 3.35 -5.49
N ILE A 173 -16.93 4.27 -4.67
CA ILE A 173 -16.07 5.36 -5.14
C ILE A 173 -14.72 4.80 -5.62
N VAL A 174 -14.13 3.89 -4.85
CA VAL A 174 -12.82 3.30 -5.18
C VAL A 174 -12.88 2.46 -6.46
N THR A 175 -13.90 1.61 -6.61
CA THR A 175 -14.10 0.86 -7.86
C THR A 175 -14.41 1.78 -9.03
N GLY A 176 -15.18 2.86 -8.77
CA GLY A 176 -15.50 3.87 -9.78
C GLY A 176 -14.25 4.54 -10.34
N TRP A 177 -13.30 4.93 -9.49
CA TRP A 177 -12.03 5.52 -9.92
C TRP A 177 -11.22 4.58 -10.81
N ILE A 178 -11.15 3.30 -10.46
CA ILE A 178 -10.42 2.30 -11.25
C ILE A 178 -11.06 2.16 -12.63
N THR A 179 -12.39 2.01 -12.70
CA THR A 179 -13.09 1.85 -13.97
C THR A 179 -13.07 3.10 -14.85
N ALA A 180 -13.06 4.29 -14.24
CA ALA A 180 -12.93 5.56 -14.96
C ALA A 180 -11.51 5.83 -15.47
N ALA A 181 -10.52 5.07 -14.97
CA ALA A 181 -9.17 5.00 -15.49
C ALA A 181 -8.97 3.79 -16.42
N ASP A 182 -10.04 3.30 -17.06
CA ASP A 182 -10.07 2.14 -17.95
C ASP A 182 -9.59 0.80 -17.34
N GLY A 183 -9.35 0.76 -16.04
CA GLY A 183 -8.81 -0.39 -15.35
C GLY A 183 -9.86 -1.40 -14.88
N ILE A 184 -9.36 -2.55 -14.44
CA ILE A 184 -10.12 -3.66 -13.89
C ILE A 184 -9.98 -3.65 -12.36
N ALA A 185 -11.10 -3.51 -11.65
CA ALA A 185 -11.15 -3.58 -10.20
C ALA A 185 -11.23 -5.04 -9.72
N VAL A 186 -10.35 -5.42 -8.80
CA VAL A 186 -10.20 -6.77 -8.24
C VAL A 186 -10.18 -6.72 -6.73
N LEU A 187 -11.01 -7.52 -6.06
CA LEU A 187 -10.93 -7.67 -4.60
C LEU A 187 -9.61 -8.35 -4.20
N ALA A 188 -8.78 -7.63 -3.47
CA ALA A 188 -7.49 -8.15 -3.04
C ALA A 188 -7.64 -9.17 -1.90
N HIS A 189 -6.82 -10.24 -1.94
CA HIS A 189 -6.62 -11.21 -0.84
C HIS A 189 -7.86 -11.50 0.05
N PRO A 190 -9.00 -11.94 -0.53
CA PRO A 190 -10.29 -12.03 0.18
C PRO A 190 -10.30 -12.94 1.41
N GLY A 191 -9.38 -13.92 1.49
CA GLY A 191 -9.23 -14.79 2.66
C GLY A 191 -8.69 -14.09 3.91
N LYS A 192 -8.32 -12.80 3.84
CA LYS A 192 -7.84 -12.01 5.00
C LYS A 192 -8.96 -11.25 5.74
N TYR A 193 -10.17 -11.17 5.19
CA TYR A 193 -11.25 -10.34 5.72
C TYR A 193 -12.24 -11.10 6.60
#